data_AF-A0A075FQL6-F1
#
_entry.id   AF-A0A075FQL6-F1
#
_cell.length_a   1.000
_cell.length_b   1.000
_cell.length_c   1.000
_cell.angle_alpha   90.00
_cell.angle_beta   90.00
_cell.angle_gamma   90.00
#
_symmetry.space_group_name_H-M   'P 1'
#
loop_
_entity.id
_entity.type
_entity.pdbx_description
1 polymer ?
#
loop_
_entity_poly.entity_id
_entity_poly.type
_entity_poly.pdbx_seq_one_letter_code
_entity_poly.pdbx_strand_id
1 'polypeptide(L)'
;MFFRVTSVVKSMRSVLTATVLILTILAPTISIAESESAFKPTYFDQNANGLDDRMEGLIDNGETVGVILVLNERPTQRHFDEIDNLGLTIDHVYKYIDAIRIDEVPSIKTDDLTRISNLRLVEWQAPVYPFLDTSVSAIKVRDSSDYSPVVWDKQFYGEGINIAILDTGVDNEHETFDEYEDQGVRRFIAGIDCDGGCPTEDGNYKFTTEEDSNEDPDDFNGHGTHTASTALGMGGDDDEDGDGEPDYIGVAPAARLIDVKVMADWGSGSSADINEAIEACIENVNTDWENDGEKTMVCT
;
A
#
# COMPACT_ATOMS: atom_id res chain seq x y z
N MET A 1 20.88 -36.29 -89.19
CA MET A 1 19.45 -36.69 -89.19
C MET A 1 19.10 -37.07 -87.75
N PHE A 2 18.07 -36.45 -87.21
CA PHE A 2 17.79 -36.27 -85.78
C PHE A 2 17.45 -37.57 -85.00
N PHE A 3 18.01 -37.72 -83.80
CA PHE A 3 17.51 -38.65 -82.77
C PHE A 3 16.38 -37.97 -81.98
N ARG A 4 15.27 -38.70 -81.81
CA ARG A 4 14.07 -38.28 -81.08
C ARG A 4 14.16 -38.78 -79.63
N VAL A 5 14.34 -37.88 -78.67
CA VAL A 5 14.18 -38.15 -77.24
C VAL A 5 12.97 -37.36 -76.74
N THR A 6 11.92 -38.02 -76.27
CA THR A 6 10.95 -37.46 -75.31
C THR A 6 10.04 -38.58 -74.80
N SER A 7 10.19 -38.99 -73.54
CA SER A 7 9.12 -39.57 -72.68
C SER A 7 9.67 -40.11 -71.35
N VAL A 8 10.35 -39.30 -70.53
CA VAL A 8 10.72 -39.73 -69.16
C VAL A 8 10.39 -38.69 -68.08
N VAL A 9 10.13 -37.43 -68.44
CA VAL A 9 10.06 -36.34 -67.45
C VAL A 9 8.72 -36.25 -66.69
N LYS A 10 7.64 -36.92 -67.14
CA LYS A 10 6.31 -36.77 -66.52
C LYS A 10 6.08 -37.68 -65.30
N SER A 11 6.80 -38.80 -65.17
CA SER A 11 6.59 -39.77 -64.08
C SER A 11 7.32 -39.40 -62.77
N MET A 12 8.47 -38.73 -62.84
CA MET A 12 9.28 -38.40 -61.65
C MET A 12 8.68 -37.25 -60.82
N ARG A 13 7.92 -36.34 -61.43
CA ARG A 13 7.27 -35.23 -60.69
C ARG A 13 6.10 -35.69 -59.82
N SER A 14 5.38 -36.74 -60.22
CA SER A 14 4.23 -37.25 -59.47
C SER A 14 4.63 -38.13 -58.29
N VAL A 15 5.76 -38.84 -58.38
CA VAL A 15 6.27 -39.68 -57.28
C VAL A 15 6.95 -38.83 -56.21
N LEU A 16 7.67 -37.76 -56.59
CA LEU A 16 8.33 -36.86 -55.64
C LEU A 16 7.31 -36.00 -54.87
N THR A 17 6.21 -35.58 -55.51
CA THR A 17 5.13 -34.84 -54.82
C THR A 17 4.32 -35.73 -53.90
N ALA A 18 4.06 -36.99 -54.27
CA ALA A 18 3.36 -37.93 -53.40
C ALA A 18 4.21 -38.36 -52.18
N THR A 19 5.53 -38.48 -52.32
CA THR A 19 6.42 -38.83 -51.19
C THR A 19 6.61 -37.68 -50.21
N VAL A 20 6.65 -36.42 -50.67
CA VAL A 20 6.66 -35.24 -49.78
C VAL A 20 5.33 -35.09 -49.03
N LEU A 21 4.20 -35.41 -49.66
CA LEU A 21 2.87 -35.32 -49.02
C LEU A 21 2.61 -36.44 -47.99
N ILE A 22 3.25 -37.61 -48.15
CA ILE A 22 3.13 -38.72 -47.19
C ILE A 22 4.05 -38.51 -45.97
N LEU A 23 5.20 -37.84 -46.13
CA LEU A 23 6.10 -37.55 -45.02
C LEU A 23 5.54 -36.52 -44.03
N THR A 24 4.65 -35.63 -44.46
CA THR A 24 3.99 -34.64 -43.58
C THR A 24 2.82 -35.21 -42.78
N ILE A 25 2.29 -36.38 -43.17
CA ILE A 25 1.17 -37.04 -42.46
C ILE A 25 1.67 -37.90 -41.28
N LEU A 26 2.98 -38.20 -41.24
CA LEU A 26 3.62 -39.06 -40.23
C LEU A 26 4.54 -38.30 -39.26
N ALA A 27 4.68 -36.98 -39.41
CA ALA A 27 5.27 -36.19 -38.35
C ALA A 27 4.24 -36.13 -37.21
N PRO A 28 4.53 -36.65 -36.01
CA PRO A 28 3.68 -36.37 -34.86
C PRO A 28 3.61 -34.85 -34.75
N THR A 29 2.42 -34.29 -34.93
CA THR A 29 2.15 -32.92 -34.52
C THR A 29 2.50 -32.88 -33.05
N ILE A 30 3.64 -32.28 -32.71
CA ILE A 30 3.92 -31.86 -31.35
C ILE A 30 2.88 -30.78 -31.10
N SER A 31 1.73 -31.20 -30.58
CA SER A 31 0.80 -30.30 -29.94
C SER A 31 1.54 -29.86 -28.69
N ILE A 32 2.29 -28.76 -28.79
CA ILE A 32 2.58 -27.96 -27.61
C ILE A 32 1.19 -27.47 -27.20
N ALA A 33 0.55 -28.20 -26.29
CA ALA A 33 -0.50 -27.58 -25.50
C ALA A 33 0.22 -26.45 -24.79
N GLU A 34 -0.02 -25.21 -25.24
CA GLU A 34 0.20 -24.05 -24.38
C GLU A 34 -0.58 -24.37 -23.11
N SER A 35 0.16 -24.72 -22.06
CA SER A 35 -0.41 -24.80 -20.73
C SER A 35 -1.02 -23.44 -20.49
N GLU A 36 -2.35 -23.35 -20.42
CA GLU A 36 -2.96 -22.13 -19.89
C GLU A 36 -2.28 -21.87 -18.55
N SER A 37 -1.74 -20.67 -18.38
CA SER A 37 -1.18 -20.26 -17.10
C SER A 37 -2.27 -20.46 -16.03
N ALA A 38 -1.85 -20.95 -14.86
CA ALA A 38 -2.74 -21.03 -13.70
C ALA A 38 -3.24 -19.64 -13.26
N PHE A 39 -2.51 -18.58 -13.63
CA PHE A 39 -2.80 -17.19 -13.31
C PHE A 39 -3.21 -16.40 -14.56
N LYS A 40 -3.81 -15.24 -14.33
CA LYS A 40 -4.14 -14.28 -15.40
C LYS A 40 -3.14 -13.14 -15.34
N PRO A 41 -2.64 -12.64 -16.48
CA PRO A 41 -1.80 -11.46 -16.48
C PRO A 41 -2.48 -10.28 -15.78
N THR A 42 -1.73 -9.59 -14.92
CA THR A 42 -2.15 -8.37 -14.22
C THR A 42 -1.14 -7.25 -14.42
N TYR A 43 -1.37 -6.07 -13.81
CA TYR A 43 -0.39 -4.99 -13.83
C TYR A 43 0.91 -5.36 -13.10
N PHE A 44 0.81 -6.14 -12.03
CA PHE A 44 1.95 -6.57 -11.21
C PHE A 44 2.55 -7.92 -11.63
N ASP A 45 1.81 -8.75 -12.36
CA ASP A 45 2.26 -10.06 -12.86
C ASP A 45 1.93 -10.17 -14.36
N GLN A 46 2.80 -9.65 -15.21
CA GLN A 46 2.59 -9.63 -16.67
C GLN A 46 2.91 -10.97 -17.31
N ASN A 47 3.83 -11.75 -16.70
CA ASN A 47 4.25 -13.05 -17.20
C ASN A 47 3.27 -14.18 -16.77
N ALA A 48 2.33 -13.87 -15.88
CA ALA A 48 1.30 -14.75 -15.33
C ALA A 48 1.89 -15.99 -14.62
N ASN A 49 2.95 -15.82 -13.83
CA ASN A 49 3.50 -16.91 -13.01
C ASN A 49 2.96 -16.90 -11.57
N GLY A 50 2.14 -15.90 -11.20
CA GLY A 50 1.58 -15.74 -9.86
C GLY A 50 2.48 -14.99 -8.90
N LEU A 51 3.64 -14.49 -9.34
CA LEU A 51 4.55 -13.65 -8.59
C LEU A 51 4.50 -12.22 -9.14
N ASP A 52 4.66 -11.24 -8.26
CA ASP A 52 4.87 -9.86 -8.66
C ASP A 52 6.22 -9.70 -9.39
N ASP A 53 6.17 -9.24 -10.64
CA ASP A 53 7.33 -9.03 -11.51
C ASP A 53 8.37 -8.07 -10.87
N ARG A 54 7.93 -7.17 -9.97
CA ARG A 54 8.81 -6.18 -9.32
C ARG A 54 9.81 -6.81 -8.36
N MET A 55 9.49 -7.94 -7.75
CA MET A 55 10.40 -8.62 -6.81
C MET A 55 11.27 -9.69 -7.45
N GLU A 56 11.01 -10.11 -8.69
CA GLU A 56 11.76 -11.20 -9.33
C GLU A 56 13.26 -10.94 -9.40
N GLY A 57 13.68 -9.68 -9.59
CA GLY A 57 15.10 -9.32 -9.56
C GLY A 57 15.77 -9.58 -8.20
N LEU A 58 15.05 -9.45 -7.09
CA LEU A 58 15.54 -9.76 -5.74
C LEU A 58 15.62 -11.28 -5.54
N ILE A 59 14.60 -12.00 -6.02
CA ILE A 59 14.53 -13.46 -5.96
C ILE A 59 15.68 -14.10 -6.75
N ASP A 60 15.95 -13.61 -7.97
CA ASP A 60 17.04 -14.06 -8.83
C ASP A 60 18.43 -13.85 -8.21
N ASN A 61 18.57 -12.82 -7.37
CA ASN A 61 19.79 -12.54 -6.59
C ASN A 61 19.89 -13.41 -5.32
N GLY A 62 18.88 -14.23 -5.03
CA GLY A 62 18.83 -15.10 -3.86
C GLY A 62 18.41 -14.41 -2.57
N GLU A 63 17.83 -13.20 -2.65
CA GLU A 63 17.44 -12.41 -1.48
C GLU A 63 16.19 -12.98 -0.79
N THR A 64 16.02 -12.64 0.50
CA THR A 64 14.76 -12.87 1.21
C THR A 64 13.83 -11.69 0.93
N VAL A 65 12.56 -11.97 0.66
CA VAL A 65 11.56 -10.95 0.33
C VAL A 65 10.36 -11.02 1.26
N GLY A 66 9.79 -9.87 1.59
CA GLY A 66 8.47 -9.79 2.21
C GLY A 66 7.38 -9.83 1.14
N VAL A 67 6.32 -10.60 1.40
CA VAL A 67 5.20 -10.79 0.46
C VAL A 67 3.84 -10.59 1.15
N ILE A 68 2.84 -10.30 0.32
CA ILE A 68 1.42 -10.34 0.67
C ILE A 68 0.79 -11.40 -0.23
N LEU A 69 0.30 -12.48 0.35
CA LEU A 69 -0.45 -13.52 -0.35
C LEU A 69 -1.88 -13.02 -0.55
N VAL A 70 -2.22 -12.58 -1.76
CA VAL A 70 -3.57 -12.16 -2.13
C VAL A 70 -4.35 -13.40 -2.55
N LEU A 71 -5.49 -13.65 -1.92
CA LEU A 71 -6.34 -14.82 -2.14
C LEU A 71 -7.64 -14.43 -2.87
N ASN A 72 -8.30 -15.42 -3.48
CA ASN A 72 -9.64 -15.24 -4.04
C ASN A 72 -10.77 -15.50 -3.01
N GLU A 73 -10.40 -15.82 -1.78
CA GLU A 73 -11.31 -16.08 -0.66
C GLU A 73 -10.61 -15.73 0.66
N ARG A 74 -11.41 -15.52 1.71
CA ARG A 74 -10.89 -15.30 3.07
C ARG A 74 -9.89 -16.41 3.47
N PRO A 75 -8.77 -16.06 4.12
CA PRO A 75 -7.85 -17.03 4.71
C PRO A 75 -8.58 -18.12 5.51
N THR A 76 -8.20 -19.38 5.27
CA THR A 76 -8.79 -20.55 5.94
C THR A 76 -7.70 -21.37 6.62
N GLN A 77 -8.09 -22.31 7.49
CA GLN A 77 -7.14 -23.23 8.13
C GLN A 77 -6.27 -23.97 7.11
N ARG A 78 -6.80 -24.30 5.92
CA ARG A 78 -6.02 -24.93 4.86
C ARG A 78 -4.84 -24.05 4.43
N HIS A 79 -5.05 -22.75 4.27
CA HIS A 79 -3.97 -21.84 3.86
C HIS A 79 -2.90 -21.75 4.96
N PHE A 80 -3.31 -21.71 6.23
CA PHE A 80 -2.37 -21.72 7.36
C PHE A 80 -1.54 -23.00 7.40
N ASP A 81 -2.18 -24.16 7.21
CA ASP A 81 -1.49 -25.45 7.15
C ASP A 81 -0.53 -25.51 5.94
N GLU A 82 -0.94 -25.00 4.77
CA GLU A 82 -0.09 -24.97 3.57
C GLU A 82 1.15 -24.09 3.77
N ILE A 83 1.01 -22.92 4.39
CA ILE A 83 2.13 -22.01 4.71
C ILE A 83 3.06 -22.61 5.78
N ASP A 84 2.51 -23.21 6.84
CA ASP A 84 3.28 -23.90 7.88
C ASP A 84 4.09 -25.08 7.32
N ASN A 85 3.51 -25.84 6.37
CA ASN A 85 4.22 -26.92 5.67
C ASN A 85 5.41 -26.43 4.83
N LEU A 86 5.40 -25.17 4.38
CA LEU A 86 6.55 -24.52 3.76
C LEU A 86 7.58 -24.04 4.79
N GLY A 87 7.26 -24.10 6.09
CA GLY A 87 8.09 -23.61 7.18
C GLY A 87 8.28 -22.10 7.11
N LEU A 88 7.20 -21.38 6.83
CA LEU A 88 7.12 -19.92 6.84
C LEU A 88 6.29 -19.46 8.04
N THR A 89 6.63 -18.30 8.59
CA THR A 89 5.86 -17.65 9.65
C THR A 89 4.79 -16.77 9.00
N ILE A 90 3.59 -16.74 9.58
CA ILE A 90 2.58 -15.76 9.19
C ILE A 90 2.70 -14.57 10.14
N ASP A 91 2.95 -13.39 9.59
CA ASP A 91 3.18 -12.17 10.37
C ASP A 91 1.86 -11.43 10.61
N HIS A 92 0.98 -11.36 9.60
CA HIS A 92 -0.36 -10.79 9.76
C HIS A 92 -1.40 -11.47 8.87
N VAL A 93 -2.63 -11.57 9.39
CA VAL A 93 -3.80 -12.03 8.61
C VAL A 93 -4.80 -10.88 8.57
N TYR A 94 -4.93 -10.25 7.40
CA TYR A 94 -5.82 -9.11 7.24
C TYR A 94 -7.28 -9.51 7.43
N LYS A 95 -8.04 -8.64 8.10
CA LYS A 95 -9.44 -8.84 8.47
C LYS A 95 -10.41 -8.34 7.39
N TYR A 96 -10.02 -7.28 6.68
CA TYR A 96 -10.88 -6.59 5.69
C TYR A 96 -10.53 -6.88 4.23
N ILE A 97 -9.34 -7.44 3.98
CA ILE A 97 -8.92 -7.92 2.67
C ILE A 97 -8.58 -9.41 2.74
N ASP A 98 -8.80 -10.14 1.65
CA ASP A 98 -8.52 -11.57 1.57
C ASP A 98 -7.02 -11.81 1.34
N ALA A 99 -6.20 -11.50 2.35
CA ALA A 99 -4.75 -11.55 2.23
C ALA A 99 -4.02 -11.99 3.50
N ILE A 100 -2.77 -12.43 3.35
CA ILE A 100 -1.86 -12.83 4.43
C ILE A 100 -0.50 -12.16 4.19
N ARG A 101 0.05 -11.49 5.21
CA ARG A 101 1.40 -10.91 5.22
C ARG A 101 2.41 -11.95 5.69
N ILE A 102 3.54 -12.05 4.99
CA ILE A 102 4.71 -12.84 5.40
C ILE A 102 5.96 -11.99 5.11
N ASP A 103 6.74 -11.68 6.13
CA ASP A 103 7.84 -10.71 6.04
C ASP A 103 9.16 -11.36 5.61
N GLU A 104 9.34 -12.64 5.93
CA GLU A 104 10.57 -13.37 5.62
C GLU A 104 10.31 -14.61 4.73
N VAL A 105 10.31 -14.41 3.41
CA VAL A 105 10.29 -15.51 2.43
C VAL A 105 11.65 -15.65 1.75
N PRO A 106 12.41 -16.72 2.03
CA PRO A 106 13.61 -17.03 1.25
C PRO A 106 13.28 -17.20 -0.24
N SER A 107 14.07 -16.59 -1.13
CA SER A 107 13.94 -16.73 -2.60
C SER A 107 13.63 -18.15 -3.08
N ILE A 108 14.26 -19.16 -2.50
CA ILE A 108 14.05 -20.57 -2.87
C ILE A 108 12.64 -21.11 -2.60
N LYS A 109 11.81 -20.41 -1.81
CA LYS A 109 10.44 -20.81 -1.44
C LYS A 109 9.35 -20.02 -2.19
N THR A 110 9.69 -18.97 -2.93
CA THR A 110 8.70 -18.10 -3.59
C THR A 110 7.87 -18.87 -4.63
N ASP A 111 8.51 -19.74 -5.42
CA ASP A 111 7.80 -20.62 -6.37
C ASP A 111 6.82 -21.56 -5.67
N ASP A 112 7.11 -22.03 -4.46
CA ASP A 112 6.22 -22.92 -3.71
C ASP A 112 4.96 -22.17 -3.23
N LEU A 113 5.06 -20.87 -2.96
CA LEU A 113 3.90 -20.03 -2.61
C LEU A 113 2.86 -19.99 -3.74
N THR A 114 3.28 -20.05 -5.00
CA THR A 114 2.35 -20.07 -6.15
C THR A 114 1.40 -21.28 -6.15
N ARG A 115 1.69 -22.29 -5.33
CA ARG A 115 0.90 -23.52 -5.18
C ARG A 115 -0.08 -23.47 -4.01
N ILE A 116 -0.07 -22.40 -3.22
CA ILE A 116 -1.08 -22.15 -2.19
C ILE A 116 -2.46 -22.15 -2.84
N SER A 117 -3.39 -22.83 -2.19
CA SER A 117 -4.72 -22.99 -2.77
C SER A 117 -5.46 -21.65 -2.85
N ASN A 118 -6.24 -21.46 -3.93
CA ASN A 118 -7.02 -20.23 -4.17
C ASN A 118 -6.20 -18.93 -4.20
N LEU A 119 -4.87 -19.02 -4.31
CA LEU A 119 -4.00 -17.88 -4.50
C LEU A 119 -4.38 -17.10 -5.77
N ARG A 120 -4.41 -15.79 -5.64
CA ARG A 120 -4.57 -14.85 -6.75
C ARG A 120 -3.23 -14.28 -7.21
N LEU A 121 -2.38 -13.88 -6.26
CA LEU A 121 -1.07 -13.27 -6.52
C LEU A 121 -0.21 -13.35 -5.25
N VAL A 122 1.08 -13.63 -5.40
CA VAL A 122 2.10 -13.31 -4.40
C VAL A 122 2.60 -11.89 -4.68
N GLU A 123 2.07 -10.91 -3.96
CA GLU A 123 2.42 -9.51 -4.14
C GLU A 123 3.67 -9.14 -3.33
N TRP A 124 4.55 -8.32 -3.89
CA TRP A 124 5.71 -7.83 -3.15
C TRP A 124 5.29 -6.80 -2.10
N GLN A 125 5.86 -6.89 -0.89
CA GLN A 125 5.84 -5.80 0.07
C GLN A 125 6.71 -4.65 -0.44
N ALA A 126 6.16 -3.88 -1.37
CA ALA A 126 6.89 -2.83 -2.05
C ALA A 126 7.24 -1.69 -1.07
N PRO A 127 8.47 -1.15 -1.13
CA PRO A 127 8.83 0.04 -0.37
C PRO A 127 8.03 1.23 -0.86
N VAL A 128 7.55 2.03 0.09
CA VAL A 128 6.83 3.28 -0.16
C VAL A 128 7.63 4.46 0.37
N TYR A 129 7.47 5.61 -0.27
CA TYR A 129 8.20 6.84 0.03
C TYR A 129 7.20 7.99 0.15
N PRO A 130 7.46 8.98 1.02
CA PRO A 130 6.63 10.16 1.13
C PRO A 130 6.65 10.92 -0.20
N PHE A 131 5.52 11.51 -0.56
CA PHE A 131 5.35 12.33 -1.75
C PHE A 131 4.84 13.70 -1.34
N LEU A 132 5.32 14.73 -2.04
CA LEU A 132 4.97 16.15 -1.85
C LEU A 132 5.62 16.75 -0.60
N ASP A 133 6.79 17.37 -0.80
CA ASP A 133 7.52 18.14 0.21
C ASP A 133 7.11 19.63 0.25
N THR A 134 6.12 20.04 -0.56
CA THR A 134 5.71 21.44 -0.70
C THR A 134 4.19 21.58 -0.78
N SER A 135 3.63 22.41 0.10
CA SER A 135 2.21 22.76 0.09
C SER A 135 1.84 23.68 -1.08
N VAL A 136 0.66 23.46 -1.66
CA VAL A 136 0.14 24.29 -2.75
C VAL A 136 -0.51 25.57 -2.23
N SER A 137 -0.36 26.67 -2.96
CA SER A 137 -0.93 27.97 -2.55
C SER A 137 -2.45 27.98 -2.37
N ALA A 138 -3.16 27.01 -2.98
CA ALA A 138 -4.61 26.87 -2.85
C ALA A 138 -5.08 26.42 -1.46
N ILE A 139 -4.18 25.93 -0.61
CA ILE A 139 -4.44 25.63 0.81
C ILE A 139 -4.71 26.92 1.60
N LYS A 140 -4.32 28.10 1.06
CA LYS A 140 -4.38 29.40 1.76
C LYS A 140 -3.68 29.38 3.11
N VAL A 141 -2.48 28.83 3.11
CA VAL A 141 -1.47 28.97 4.18
C VAL A 141 -1.26 30.43 4.58
N ARG A 142 -1.59 31.38 3.69
CA ARG A 142 -1.69 32.82 3.97
C ARG A 142 -2.98 33.37 3.37
N ASP A 143 -3.46 34.47 3.92
CA ASP A 143 -4.73 35.00 3.47
C ASP A 143 -4.66 35.55 2.04
N SER A 144 -5.72 35.31 1.25
CA SER A 144 -5.71 35.62 -0.18
C SER A 144 -7.09 35.91 -0.73
N SER A 145 -7.18 37.01 -1.50
CA SER A 145 -8.40 37.40 -2.21
C SER A 145 -8.62 36.62 -3.52
N ASP A 146 -7.61 35.91 -4.03
CA ASP A 146 -7.70 35.15 -5.28
C ASP A 146 -8.40 33.79 -5.10
N TYR A 147 -8.30 33.21 -3.90
CA TYR A 147 -8.87 31.90 -3.56
C TYR A 147 -10.04 32.07 -2.57
N SER A 148 -11.17 32.58 -3.08
CA SER A 148 -12.40 32.80 -2.30
C SER A 148 -13.64 32.31 -3.08
N PRO A 149 -14.69 31.79 -2.41
CA PRO A 149 -14.82 31.60 -0.96
C PRO A 149 -14.12 30.34 -0.45
N VAL A 150 -13.79 30.33 0.84
CA VAL A 150 -13.29 29.15 1.56
C VAL A 150 -14.34 28.59 2.51
N VAL A 151 -14.08 27.38 3.02
CA VAL A 151 -15.00 26.70 3.95
C VAL A 151 -15.14 27.47 5.28
N TRP A 152 -14.09 28.20 5.69
CA TRP A 152 -14.11 29.07 6.88
C TRP A 152 -15.09 30.26 6.74
N ASP A 153 -15.38 30.74 5.52
CA ASP A 153 -16.43 31.77 5.29
C ASP A 153 -17.83 31.27 5.71
N LYS A 154 -17.97 29.95 5.89
CA LYS A 154 -19.19 29.28 6.37
C LYS A 154 -19.10 28.85 7.83
N GLN A 155 -18.06 29.25 8.56
CA GLN A 155 -17.82 28.92 9.96
C GLN A 155 -17.69 27.42 10.22
N PHE A 156 -16.95 26.72 9.35
CA PHE A 156 -16.62 25.30 9.51
C PHE A 156 -15.11 25.17 9.59
N TYR A 157 -14.59 24.72 10.73
CA TYR A 157 -13.15 24.58 10.97
C TYR A 157 -12.74 23.13 11.26
N GLY A 158 -13.68 22.19 11.32
CA GLY A 158 -13.40 20.76 11.57
C GLY A 158 -13.75 20.29 12.97
N GLU A 159 -14.51 21.07 13.73
CA GLU A 159 -14.92 20.77 15.09
C GLU A 159 -15.58 19.38 15.20
N GLY A 160 -15.06 18.54 16.10
CA GLY A 160 -15.60 17.21 16.36
C GLY A 160 -15.25 16.14 15.31
N ILE A 161 -14.31 16.46 14.41
CA ILE A 161 -13.72 15.50 13.47
C ILE A 161 -12.34 15.10 13.97
N ASN A 162 -12.03 13.81 13.90
CA ASN A 162 -10.69 13.29 14.12
C ASN A 162 -10.06 12.99 12.76
N ILE A 163 -8.82 13.39 12.56
CA ILE A 163 -8.05 13.15 11.33
C ILE A 163 -6.88 12.26 11.71
N ALA A 164 -6.86 11.05 11.15
CA ALA A 164 -5.74 10.14 11.26
C ALA A 164 -4.75 10.39 10.11
N ILE A 165 -3.50 10.71 10.44
CA ILE A 165 -2.44 11.02 9.49
C ILE A 165 -1.54 9.78 9.38
N LEU A 166 -1.55 9.12 8.22
CA LEU A 166 -0.72 7.95 7.96
C LEU A 166 0.58 8.36 7.27
N ASP A 167 1.63 8.64 8.04
CA ASP A 167 2.87 9.24 7.51
C ASP A 167 4.12 8.83 8.33
N THR A 168 5.15 9.66 8.39
CA THR A 168 6.41 9.42 9.13
C THR A 168 6.30 9.60 10.65
N GLY A 169 5.10 9.82 11.18
CA GLY A 169 4.85 10.31 12.54
C GLY A 169 4.50 11.80 12.56
N VAL A 170 4.11 12.33 13.71
CA VAL A 170 3.88 13.76 13.91
C VAL A 170 4.55 14.23 15.20
N ASP A 171 5.35 15.30 15.13
CA ASP A 171 5.79 16.10 16.29
C ASP A 171 4.55 16.84 16.82
N ASN A 172 3.78 16.16 17.66
CA ASN A 172 2.53 16.65 18.22
C ASN A 172 2.75 17.67 19.36
N GLU A 173 3.99 17.83 19.85
CA GLU A 173 4.39 18.88 20.79
C GLU A 173 4.68 20.23 20.12
N HIS A 174 4.72 20.29 18.79
CA HIS A 174 4.90 21.53 18.05
C HIS A 174 3.71 22.50 18.23
N GLU A 175 3.96 23.80 18.42
CA GLU A 175 2.95 24.85 18.70
C GLU A 175 1.76 24.88 17.73
N THR A 176 1.98 24.56 16.45
CA THR A 176 0.90 24.41 15.44
C THR A 176 -0.16 23.36 15.79
N PHE A 177 0.11 22.47 16.74
CA PHE A 177 -0.82 21.47 17.25
C PHE A 177 -1.33 21.79 18.66
N ASP A 178 -1.15 23.02 19.15
CA ASP A 178 -1.83 23.50 20.35
C ASP A 178 -3.36 23.64 20.13
N GLU A 179 -4.09 24.05 21.18
CA GLU A 179 -5.53 24.27 21.11
C GLU A 179 -5.87 25.44 20.16
N TYR A 180 -6.69 25.17 19.13
CA TYR A 180 -7.21 26.22 18.26
C TYR A 180 -8.30 27.02 18.99
N GLU A 181 -8.05 28.32 19.19
CA GLU A 181 -8.91 29.22 19.96
C GLU A 181 -9.24 28.68 21.38
N ASP A 182 -10.44 28.94 21.91
CA ASP A 182 -10.88 28.51 23.24
C ASP A 182 -11.59 27.13 23.20
N GLN A 183 -11.15 26.20 22.35
CA GLN A 183 -11.82 24.91 22.20
C GLN A 183 -11.84 24.08 23.47
N GLY A 184 -10.79 24.16 24.30
CA GLY A 184 -10.69 23.40 25.54
C GLY A 184 -10.73 21.89 25.32
N VAL A 185 -10.24 21.43 24.17
CA VAL A 185 -10.10 20.02 23.82
C VAL A 185 -8.66 19.74 23.42
N ARG A 186 -8.18 18.57 23.83
CA ARG A 186 -6.86 18.09 23.46
C ARG A 186 -6.74 17.87 21.95
N ARG A 187 -5.60 18.24 21.37
CA ARG A 187 -5.34 18.11 19.94
C ARG A 187 -5.00 16.69 19.55
N PHE A 188 -3.93 16.15 20.10
CA PHE A 188 -3.55 14.77 19.91
C PHE A 188 -4.41 13.88 20.81
N ILE A 189 -5.11 12.92 20.22
CA ILE A 189 -6.03 12.06 20.96
C ILE A 189 -5.63 10.58 20.93
N ALA A 190 -4.81 10.17 19.97
CA ALA A 190 -4.27 8.82 19.89
C ALA A 190 -3.06 8.77 18.95
N GLY A 191 -2.14 7.84 19.20
CA GLY A 191 -1.00 7.55 18.36
C GLY A 191 -0.79 6.05 18.20
N ILE A 192 -0.34 5.57 17.04
CA ILE A 192 0.16 4.20 16.86
C ILE A 192 1.36 4.18 15.91
N ASP A 193 2.41 3.46 16.30
CA ASP A 193 3.58 3.21 15.45
C ASP A 193 3.44 1.85 14.75
N CYS A 194 3.21 1.87 13.45
CA CYS A 194 3.07 0.71 12.59
C CYS A 194 4.30 0.45 11.70
N ASP A 195 5.43 1.13 11.91
CA ASP A 195 6.67 0.83 11.19
C ASP A 195 7.16 -0.59 11.55
N GLY A 196 7.14 -1.49 10.55
CA GLY A 196 7.43 -2.91 10.76
C GLY A 196 6.29 -3.72 11.38
N GLY A 197 5.06 -3.21 11.36
CA GLY A 197 3.84 -3.87 11.83
C GLY A 197 3.21 -3.16 13.03
N CYS A 198 1.88 -3.16 13.11
CA CYS A 198 1.17 -2.41 14.13
C CYS A 198 1.13 -3.17 15.48
N PRO A 199 1.38 -2.49 16.62
CA PRO A 199 1.31 -3.12 17.93
C PRO A 199 -0.13 -3.55 18.24
N THR A 200 -0.25 -4.73 18.85
CA THR A 200 -1.53 -5.26 19.32
C THR A 200 -1.45 -5.71 20.77
N GLU A 201 -2.57 -5.59 21.48
CA GLU A 201 -2.76 -6.10 22.83
C GLU A 201 -4.10 -6.87 22.88
N ASP A 202 -4.04 -8.13 23.32
CA ASP A 202 -5.19 -9.05 23.35
C ASP A 202 -5.96 -9.17 22.02
N GLY A 203 -5.24 -9.00 20.89
CA GLY A 203 -5.79 -9.10 19.53
C GLY A 203 -6.44 -7.81 19.00
N ASN A 204 -6.34 -6.71 19.72
CA ASN A 204 -6.78 -5.38 19.28
C ASN A 204 -5.56 -4.48 19.05
N TYR A 205 -5.64 -3.55 18.10
CA TYR A 205 -4.60 -2.56 17.89
C TYR A 205 -4.41 -1.67 19.11
N LYS A 206 -3.15 -1.49 19.51
CA LYS A 206 -2.78 -0.74 20.72
C LYS A 206 -2.33 0.65 20.31
N PHE A 207 -3.22 1.62 20.49
CA PHE A 207 -2.86 3.04 20.41
C PHE A 207 -2.40 3.54 21.77
N THR A 208 -1.44 4.46 21.77
CA THR A 208 -1.15 5.30 22.93
C THR A 208 -2.07 6.51 22.92
N THR A 209 -2.42 7.00 24.10
CA THR A 209 -3.02 8.33 24.28
C THR A 209 -2.09 9.23 25.08
N GLU A 210 -0.87 8.80 25.38
CA GLU A 210 0.12 9.56 26.14
C GLU A 210 1.06 10.28 25.17
N GLU A 211 0.99 11.62 25.16
CA GLU A 211 1.98 12.51 24.51
C GLU A 211 3.36 12.37 25.19
N ASP A 212 4.44 12.61 24.44
CA ASP A 212 5.83 12.56 24.93
C ASP A 212 6.18 11.24 25.63
N SER A 213 5.53 10.15 25.20
CA SER A 213 5.79 8.80 25.68
C SER A 213 6.73 8.06 24.73
N ASN A 214 7.43 7.03 25.22
CA ASN A 214 8.23 6.18 24.31
C ASN A 214 7.35 5.37 23.31
N GLU A 215 6.03 5.43 23.46
CA GLU A 215 5.06 4.80 22.55
C GLU A 215 4.42 5.82 21.61
N ASP A 216 4.76 7.12 21.74
CA ASP A 216 4.30 8.18 20.85
C ASP A 216 4.97 8.04 19.48
N PRO A 217 4.23 8.02 18.35
CA PRO A 217 4.80 7.77 17.03
C PRO A 217 5.61 8.93 16.42
N ASP A 218 6.23 9.76 17.27
CA ASP A 218 7.02 10.97 16.99
C ASP A 218 7.74 11.05 15.62
N ASP A 219 7.84 12.25 15.09
CA ASP A 219 8.34 12.51 13.73
C ASP A 219 9.80 12.94 13.69
N PHE A 220 10.69 11.97 13.43
CA PHE A 220 12.10 12.24 13.18
C PHE A 220 12.42 12.53 11.70
N ASN A 221 11.42 12.57 10.82
CA ASN A 221 11.59 12.90 9.39
C ASN A 221 11.17 14.34 9.06
N GLY A 222 10.00 14.76 9.58
CA GLY A 222 9.37 16.06 9.36
C GLY A 222 8.26 16.05 8.32
N HIS A 223 8.13 15.00 7.50
CA HIS A 223 7.11 14.94 6.44
C HIS A 223 5.71 14.83 7.03
N GLY A 224 5.48 13.91 7.97
CA GLY A 224 4.19 13.73 8.62
C GLY A 224 3.75 14.94 9.43
N THR A 225 4.66 15.61 10.14
CA THR A 225 4.39 16.88 10.83
C THR A 225 3.92 17.97 9.86
N HIS A 226 4.59 18.10 8.71
CA HIS A 226 4.19 19.06 7.68
C HIS A 226 2.83 18.69 7.03
N THR A 227 2.59 17.41 6.75
CA THR A 227 1.32 16.88 6.24
C THR A 227 0.18 17.16 7.23
N ALA A 228 0.39 16.85 8.52
CA ALA A 228 -0.56 17.08 9.59
C ALA A 228 -0.84 18.58 9.76
N SER A 229 0.17 19.43 9.77
CA SER A 229 0.00 20.89 9.89
C SER A 229 -0.81 21.45 8.72
N THR A 230 -0.60 20.94 7.51
CA THR A 230 -1.42 21.30 6.34
C THR A 230 -2.90 20.90 6.50
N ALA A 231 -3.17 19.74 7.10
CA ALA A 231 -4.53 19.26 7.31
C ALA A 231 -5.24 20.00 8.45
N LEU A 232 -4.55 20.20 9.57
CA LEU A 232 -5.17 20.58 10.83
C LEU A 232 -4.31 21.51 11.71
N GLY A 233 -3.20 22.05 11.23
CA GLY A 233 -2.41 23.02 12.01
C GLY A 233 -3.22 24.26 12.37
N MET A 234 -3.05 24.77 13.60
CA MET A 234 -3.72 25.99 14.06
C MET A 234 -3.05 27.29 13.55
N GLY A 235 -1.92 27.15 12.87
CA GLY A 235 -1.07 28.26 12.45
C GLY A 235 0.12 28.44 13.39
N GLY A 236 1.08 29.25 12.97
CA GLY A 236 2.23 29.63 13.80
C GLY A 236 1.91 30.84 14.68
N ASP A 237 2.73 31.04 15.72
CA ASP A 237 2.62 32.20 16.61
C ASP A 237 3.02 33.54 15.95
N ASP A 238 3.66 33.47 14.78
CA ASP A 238 4.15 34.62 14.03
C ASP A 238 3.16 35.07 12.94
N ASP A 239 2.81 36.36 12.96
CA ASP A 239 2.11 37.09 11.89
C ASP A 239 3.15 37.70 10.94
N GLU A 240 3.52 37.00 9.87
CA GLU A 240 4.61 37.41 8.99
C GLU A 240 4.24 38.55 8.04
N ASP A 241 2.97 38.67 7.62
CA ASP A 241 2.53 39.78 6.76
C ASP A 241 1.94 40.98 7.51
N GLY A 242 1.78 40.85 8.83
CA GLY A 242 1.36 41.93 9.72
C GLY A 242 -0.11 42.29 9.54
N ASP A 243 -0.95 41.35 9.10
CA ASP A 243 -2.38 41.58 8.88
C ASP A 243 -3.23 41.36 10.13
N GLY A 244 -2.63 40.80 11.19
CA GLY A 244 -3.25 40.55 12.49
C GLY A 244 -3.97 39.21 12.60
N GLU A 245 -3.84 38.33 11.61
CA GLU A 245 -4.37 36.96 11.62
C GLU A 245 -3.21 35.93 11.70
N PRO A 246 -3.46 34.70 12.20
CA PRO A 246 -2.43 33.66 12.23
C PRO A 246 -2.07 33.19 10.81
N ASP A 247 -0.77 33.12 10.53
CA ASP A 247 -0.25 32.51 9.32
C ASP A 247 -0.17 30.98 9.46
N TYR A 248 -0.12 30.27 8.32
CA TYR A 248 0.12 28.83 8.23
C TYR A 248 -1.01 27.93 8.76
N ILE A 249 -2.24 28.44 8.82
CA ILE A 249 -3.41 27.67 9.27
C ILE A 249 -3.71 26.52 8.28
N GLY A 250 -3.85 25.30 8.81
CA GLY A 250 -4.25 24.11 8.09
C GLY A 250 -5.75 24.10 7.76
N VAL A 251 -6.19 23.26 6.83
CA VAL A 251 -7.57 23.31 6.27
C VAL A 251 -8.67 23.17 7.34
N ALA A 252 -8.47 22.31 8.33
CA ALA A 252 -9.40 21.99 9.40
C ALA A 252 -8.75 22.25 10.77
N PRO A 253 -8.50 23.53 11.14
CA PRO A 253 -7.73 23.86 12.32
C PRO A 253 -8.47 23.52 13.63
N ALA A 254 -9.74 23.11 13.59
CA ALA A 254 -10.51 22.64 14.75
C ALA A 254 -10.66 21.11 14.87
N ALA A 255 -10.04 20.34 13.98
CA ALA A 255 -10.05 18.87 14.04
C ALA A 255 -9.16 18.34 15.18
N ARG A 256 -9.13 17.03 15.41
CA ARG A 256 -8.17 16.40 16.34
C ARG A 256 -7.26 15.45 15.60
N LEU A 257 -6.03 15.31 16.07
CA LEU A 257 -4.99 14.49 15.47
C LEU A 257 -5.02 13.07 16.03
N ILE A 258 -4.98 12.10 15.11
CA ILE A 258 -4.56 10.72 15.39
C ILE A 258 -3.28 10.48 14.60
N ASP A 259 -2.18 10.24 15.29
CA ASP A 259 -0.90 9.96 14.63
C ASP A 259 -0.78 8.48 14.30
N VAL A 260 -0.48 8.16 13.04
CA VAL A 260 -0.35 6.79 12.55
C VAL A 260 0.96 6.69 11.76
N LYS A 261 2.06 6.43 12.46
CA LYS A 261 3.37 6.28 11.82
C LYS A 261 3.40 4.97 11.03
N VAL A 262 3.64 5.06 9.73
CA VAL A 262 3.74 3.90 8.80
C VAL A 262 5.06 3.89 8.04
N MET A 263 5.96 4.80 8.38
CA MET A 263 7.25 4.96 7.74
C MET A 263 8.33 5.18 8.78
N ALA A 264 9.50 4.58 8.55
CA ALA A 264 10.69 4.81 9.34
C ALA A 264 11.19 6.26 9.21
N ASP A 265 12.02 6.69 10.17
CA ASP A 265 12.56 8.05 10.29
C ASP A 265 13.33 8.55 9.05
N TRP A 266 13.86 7.65 8.23
CA TRP A 266 14.51 8.01 6.96
C TRP A 266 13.52 8.18 5.78
N GLY A 267 12.21 8.16 6.03
CA GLY A 267 11.16 8.41 5.04
C GLY A 267 10.92 7.23 4.11
N SER A 268 10.86 6.01 4.64
CA SER A 268 10.49 4.82 3.87
C SER A 268 9.65 3.89 4.73
N GLY A 269 8.61 3.31 4.15
CA GLY A 269 7.77 2.29 4.79
C GLY A 269 7.53 1.10 3.87
N SER A 270 6.69 0.17 4.29
CA SER A 270 6.20 -0.94 3.47
C SER A 270 4.72 -0.75 3.11
N SER A 271 4.34 -1.17 1.91
CA SER A 271 2.92 -1.31 1.57
C SER A 271 2.13 -2.22 2.53
N ALA A 272 2.79 -3.19 3.18
CA ALA A 272 2.16 -4.02 4.21
C ALA A 272 1.81 -3.23 5.48
N ASP A 273 2.73 -2.40 5.96
CA ASP A 273 2.52 -1.56 7.14
C ASP A 273 1.38 -0.56 6.92
N ILE A 274 1.31 0.04 5.73
CA ILE A 274 0.19 0.92 5.35
C ILE A 274 -1.14 0.16 5.35
N ASN A 275 -1.19 -1.05 4.78
CA ASN A 275 -2.42 -1.83 4.74
C ASN A 275 -2.90 -2.19 6.16
N GLU A 276 -1.97 -2.52 7.06
CA GLU A 276 -2.25 -2.85 8.45
C GLU A 276 -2.69 -1.62 9.25
N ALA A 277 -2.08 -0.46 9.02
CA ALA A 277 -2.47 0.80 9.64
C ALA A 277 -3.86 1.28 9.21
N ILE A 278 -4.21 1.11 7.93
CA ILE A 278 -5.57 1.37 7.44
C ILE A 278 -6.56 0.45 8.14
N GLU A 279 -6.22 -0.83 8.30
CA GLU A 279 -7.03 -1.78 9.05
C GLU A 279 -7.19 -1.35 10.52
N ALA A 280 -6.11 -0.90 11.17
CA ALA A 280 -6.15 -0.37 12.54
C ALA A 280 -7.09 0.83 12.68
N CYS A 281 -7.09 1.73 11.70
CA CYS A 281 -8.03 2.85 11.69
C CYS A 281 -9.48 2.41 11.48
N ILE A 282 -9.74 1.45 10.59
CA ILE A 282 -11.09 0.92 10.35
C ILE A 282 -11.66 0.30 11.63
N GLU A 283 -10.85 -0.44 12.39
CA GLU A 283 -11.27 -1.04 13.65
C GLU A 283 -11.56 0.00 14.75
N ASN A 284 -10.93 1.16 14.66
CA ASN A 284 -11.01 2.23 15.67
C ASN A 284 -11.80 3.47 15.21
N VAL A 285 -12.55 3.37 14.10
CA VAL A 285 -13.24 4.51 13.49
C VAL A 285 -14.26 5.19 14.42
N ASN A 286 -14.80 4.45 15.40
CA ASN A 286 -15.75 4.95 16.40
C ASN A 286 -15.18 4.95 17.83
N THR A 287 -13.86 4.78 18.00
CA THR A 287 -13.26 4.74 19.33
C THR A 287 -13.34 6.13 19.97
N ASP A 288 -13.90 6.17 21.18
CA ASP A 288 -13.99 7.38 22.02
C ASP A 288 -12.80 7.41 22.99
N TRP A 289 -11.69 7.96 22.52
CA TRP A 289 -10.42 8.01 23.25
C TRP A 289 -10.47 8.87 24.52
N GLU A 290 -11.26 9.95 24.50
CA GLU A 290 -11.32 10.96 25.56
C GLU A 290 -12.60 10.86 26.41
N ASN A 291 -13.47 9.87 26.15
CA ASN A 291 -14.80 9.72 26.76
C ASN A 291 -15.71 10.95 26.58
N ASP A 292 -15.57 11.63 25.43
CA ASP A 292 -16.31 12.85 25.09
C ASP A 292 -17.39 12.63 24.02
N GLY A 293 -17.71 11.36 23.77
CA GLY A 293 -18.72 10.86 22.83
C GLY A 293 -18.11 10.44 21.49
N GLU A 294 -18.82 9.59 20.74
CA GLU A 294 -18.37 9.12 19.42
C GLU A 294 -18.10 10.31 18.47
N LYS A 295 -16.86 10.39 17.99
CA LYS A 295 -16.40 11.33 16.94
C LYS A 295 -16.09 10.55 15.67
N THR A 296 -16.26 11.19 14.53
CA THR A 296 -15.94 10.57 13.23
C THR A 296 -14.44 10.68 12.96
N MET A 297 -13.76 9.54 12.80
CA MET A 297 -12.40 9.47 12.28
C MET A 297 -12.39 9.51 10.74
N VAL A 298 -11.49 10.30 10.18
CA VAL A 298 -11.16 10.35 8.75
C VAL A 298 -9.68 9.99 8.61
N CYS A 299 -9.37 8.92 7.87
CA CYS A 299 -8.00 8.50 7.60
C CYS A 299 -7.50 9.15 6.31
N THR A 300 -6.33 9.79 6.35
CA THR A 300 -5.77 10.54 5.21
C THR A 300 -4.34 10.13 4.93
#